data_AF-A0A227HNM6-F1
#
_entry.id   AF-A0A227HNM6-F1
#
_cell.length_a   1.000
_cell.length_b   1.000
_cell.length_c   1.000
_cell.angle_alpha   90.00
_cell.angle_beta   90.00
_cell.angle_gamma   90.00
#
_symmetry.space_group_name_H-M   'P 1'
#
loop_
_entity.id
_entity.type
_entity.pdbx_description
1 polymer ?
#
loop_
_entity_poly.entity_id
_entity_poly.type
_entity_poly.pdbx_seq_one_letter_code
_entity_poly.pdbx_strand_id
1 'polypeptide(L)' 'NTPVVLISAGVGLTPTLSMLESLTEHHAPVTWVHATENSKHHAFKEHVNQLVTAKENMNALIWYNQPTAEDKIGED' A
#
# COMPACT_ATOMS: atom_id res chain seq x y z
N ASN A 1 11.30 15.68 -6.27
CA ASN A 1 11.42 15.35 -7.71
C ASN A 1 11.90 13.93 -8.01
N THR A 2 12.45 13.18 -7.06
CA THR A 2 12.83 11.77 -7.29
C THR A 2 11.65 10.84 -6.97
N PRO A 3 11.28 9.90 -7.85
CA PRO A 3 10.27 8.88 -7.55
C PRO A 3 10.66 8.02 -6.33
N VAL A 4 9.66 7.57 -5.56
CA VAL A 4 9.87 6.72 -4.38
C VAL A 4 9.04 5.44 -4.52
N VAL A 5 9.67 4.30 -4.24
CA VAL A 5 9.00 3.01 -4.11
C VAL A 5 9.25 2.48 -2.70
N LEU A 6 8.17 2.24 -1.96
CA LEU A 6 8.19 1.60 -0.65
C LEU A 6 7.74 0.15 -0.82
N ILE A 7 8.53 -0.80 -0.34
CA ILE A 7 8.22 -2.23 -0.44
C ILE A 7 8.17 -2.80 0.97
N SER A 8 7.08 -3.48 1.32
CA SER A 8 6.88 -4.11 2.62
C SER A 8 6.25 -5.49 2.50
N ALA A 9 6.39 -6.31 3.54
CA ALA A 9 5.69 -7.57 3.67
C ALA A 9 5.32 -7.86 5.13
N GLY A 10 4.13 -8.43 5.36
CA GLY A 10 3.60 -8.74 6.69
C GLY A 10 3.70 -7.55 7.64
N VAL A 11 4.19 -7.76 8.87
CA VAL A 11 4.35 -6.70 9.88
C VAL A 11 5.29 -5.56 9.46
N GLY A 12 6.09 -5.75 8.41
CA GLY A 12 6.93 -4.71 7.82
C GLY A 12 6.13 -3.54 7.23
N LEU A 13 4.79 -3.64 7.14
CA LEU A 13 3.96 -2.54 6.68
C LEU A 13 4.04 -1.31 7.59
N THR A 14 4.14 -1.49 8.92
CA THR A 14 4.06 -0.40 9.90
C THR A 14 5.08 0.71 9.66
N PRO A 15 6.40 0.43 9.53
CA PRO A 15 7.37 1.50 9.22
C PRO A 15 7.13 2.14 7.86
N THR A 16 6.70 1.35 6.86
CA THR A 16 6.44 1.89 5.52
C THR A 16 5.17 2.73 5.46
N LEU A 17 4.20 2.49 6.34
CA LEU A 17 3.00 3.31 6.47
C LEU A 17 3.38 4.72 6.95
N SER A 18 4.18 4.83 8.02
CA SER A 18 4.66 6.13 8.50
C SER A 18 5.49 6.87 7.43
N MET A 19 6.26 6.14 6.63
CA MET A 19 6.96 6.73 5.48
C MET A 19 6.00 7.21 4.40
N LEU A 20 4.97 6.43 4.06
CA LEU A 20 3.95 6.79 3.08
C LEU A 20 3.20 8.07 3.51
N GLU A 21 2.82 8.16 4.79
CA GLU A 21 2.18 9.35 5.37
C GLU A 21 3.08 10.60 5.23
N SER A 22 4.39 10.46 5.46
CA SER A 22 5.35 11.55 5.33
C SER A 22 5.55 12.03 3.88
N LEU A 23 5.16 11.22 2.89
CA LEU A 23 5.32 11.49 1.46
C LEU A 23 4.06 12.09 0.81
N THR A 24 3.02 12.41 1.59
CA THR A 24 1.76 12.99 1.09
C THR A 24 1.93 14.35 0.38
N GLU A 25 2.97 15.10 0.75
CA GLU A 25 3.35 16.37 0.10
C GLU A 25 4.50 16.20 -0.91
N HIS A 26 4.90 14.97 -1.22
CA HIS A 26 5.90 14.71 -2.25
C HIS A 26 5.28 14.81 -3.64
N HIS A 27 5.89 15.60 -4.51
CA HIS A 27 5.34 15.89 -5.84
C HIS A 27 5.70 14.84 -6.90
N ALA A 28 6.75 14.05 -6.69
CA ALA A 28 7.12 12.99 -7.64
C ALA A 28 6.29 11.73 -7.38
N PRO A 29 6.24 10.77 -8.32
CA PRO A 29 5.49 9.53 -8.13
C PRO A 29 5.90 8.77 -6.86
N VAL A 30 4.91 8.29 -6.11
CA VAL A 30 5.08 7.42 -4.95
C VAL A 30 4.33 6.12 -5.19
N THR A 31 4.99 4.99 -5.03
CA THR A 31 4.35 3.67 -5.13
C THR A 31 4.61 2.88 -3.86
N TRP A 32 3.54 2.41 -3.23
CA TRP A 32 3.62 1.50 -2.09
C TRP A 32 3.27 0.08 -2.55
N VAL A 33 4.16 -0.87 -2.28
CA VAL A 33 3.99 -2.28 -2.61
C VAL A 33 3.97 -3.08 -1.32
N HIS A 34 2.94 -3.90 -1.13
CA HIS A 34 2.79 -4.70 0.08
C HIS A 34 2.40 -6.14 -0.21
N ALA A 35 3.09 -7.07 0.45
CA ALA A 35 2.77 -8.48 0.41
C ALA A 35 2.27 -8.98 1.78
N THR A 36 1.15 -9.70 1.82
CA THR A 36 0.63 -10.33 3.04
C THR A 36 -0.11 -11.62 2.69
N GLU A 37 -0.61 -12.36 3.68
CA GLU A 37 -1.25 -13.66 3.43
C GLU A 37 -2.57 -13.51 2.66
N ASN A 38 -3.43 -12.59 3.06
CA ASN A 38 -4.73 -12.31 2.44
C ASN A 38 -5.33 -11.02 2.99
N SER A 39 -6.53 -10.66 2.52
CA SER A 39 -7.29 -9.50 3.00
C SER A 39 -7.45 -9.48 4.53
N LYS A 40 -7.63 -10.63 5.20
CA LYS A 40 -7.76 -10.72 6.66
C LYS A 40 -6.49 -10.35 7.43
N HIS A 41 -5.33 -10.43 6.77
CA HIS A 41 -4.02 -10.07 7.32
C HIS A 41 -3.48 -8.77 6.71
N HIS A 42 -4.28 -8.08 5.88
CA HIS A 42 -3.93 -6.79 5.30
C HIS A 42 -4.35 -5.66 6.25
N ALA A 43 -3.57 -5.47 7.31
CA ALA A 43 -3.81 -4.37 8.23
C ALA A 43 -3.68 -3.00 7.53
N PHE A 44 -4.46 -2.01 7.97
CA PHE A 44 -4.45 -0.63 7.46
C PHE A 44 -4.82 -0.47 5.97
N LYS A 45 -5.43 -1.47 5.33
CA LYS A 45 -5.86 -1.42 3.92
C LYS A 45 -6.66 -0.16 3.60
N GLU A 46 -7.68 0.15 4.40
CA GLU A 46 -8.56 1.30 4.17
C GLU A 46 -7.79 2.63 4.29
N HIS A 47 -6.88 2.71 5.25
CA HIS A 47 -6.07 3.91 5.48
C HIS A 47 -5.08 4.15 4.33
N VAL A 48 -4.39 3.10 3.87
CA VAL A 48 -3.53 3.19 2.68
C VAL A 48 -4.36 3.59 1.45
N ASN A 49 -5.53 2.97 1.25
CA ASN A 49 -6.42 3.32 0.14
C ASN A 49 -6.85 4.79 0.18
N GLN A 50 -7.16 5.33 1.36
CA GLN A 50 -7.46 6.75 1.52
C GLN A 50 -6.28 7.64 1.14
N LEU A 51 -5.06 7.30 1.57
CA LEU A 51 -3.85 8.06 1.24
C LEU A 51 -3.58 8.08 -0.27
N VAL A 52 -3.62 6.93 -0.93
CA VAL A 52 -3.29 6.83 -2.36
C VAL A 52 -4.39 7.37 -3.27
N THR A 53 -5.65 7.33 -2.86
CA THR A 53 -6.76 7.93 -3.63
C THR A 53 -6.88 9.45 -3.46
N ALA A 54 -6.26 10.02 -2.43
CA ALA A 54 -6.26 11.46 -2.19
C ALA A 54 -5.35 12.27 -3.14
N LYS A 55 -4.41 11.62 -3.84
CA LYS A 55 -3.41 12.29 -4.70
C LYS A 55 -3.17 11.46 -5.97
N GLU A 56 -3.20 12.10 -7.15
CA GLU A 56 -3.02 11.42 -8.43
C GLU A 56 -1.63 10.79 -8.65
N ASN A 57 -0.61 11.25 -7.91
CA ASN A 57 0.77 10.76 -8.03
C ASN A 57 1.11 9.61 -7.08
N MET A 58 0.12 9.07 -6.35
CA MET A 58 0.30 7.98 -5.40
C MET A 58 -0.42 6.71 -5.86
N ASN A 59 0.22 5.55 -5.69
CA ASN A 59 -0.35 4.26 -6.06
C ASN A 59 -0.02 3.19 -5.01
N ALA A 60 -0.91 2.20 -4.85
CA ALA A 60 -0.69 1.01 -4.04
C ALA A 60 -0.80 -0.26 -4.89
N LEU A 61 0.06 -1.25 -4.62
CA LEU A 61 0.03 -2.58 -5.23
C LEU A 61 0.11 -3.64 -4.14
N ILE A 62 -0.86 -4.56 -4.14
CA ILE A 62 -1.01 -5.58 -3.10
C ILE A 62 -0.78 -6.96 -3.71
N TRP A 63 -0.02 -7.80 -2.99
CA TRP A 63 0.12 -9.21 -3.29
C TRP A 63 -0.36 -10.05 -2.11
N TYR A 64 -1.37 -10.88 -2.33
CA TYR A 64 -1.78 -11.92 -1.38
C TYR A 64 -1.16 -13.27 -1.71
N ASN A 65 -0.50 -13.88 -0.72
CA ASN A 65 0.12 -15.20 -0.85
C ASN A 65 -0.92 -16.33 -0.88
N GLN A 66 -1.96 -16.21 -0.05
CA GLN A 66 -3.05 -17.17 0.11
C GLN A 66 -4.41 -16.44 0.14
N PRO A 67 -4.82 -15.82 -0.99
CA PRO A 67 -6.05 -15.04 -1.06
C PRO A 67 -7.25 -15.88 -0.62
N THR A 68 -8.18 -15.24 0.09
CA THR A 68 -9.46 -15.88 0.45
C THR A 68 -10.36 -16.01 -0.77
N ALA A 69 -11.44 -16.79 -0.65
CA ALA A 69 -12.44 -16.90 -1.71
C ALA A 69 -13.18 -15.58 -2.01
N GLU A 70 -13.12 -14.61 -1.10
CA GLU A 70 -13.72 -13.28 -1.26
C GLU A 70 -12.73 -12.27 -1.88
N ASP A 71 -11.43 -12.60 -1.89
CA ASP A 71 -10.39 -11.69 -2.35
C ASP A 71 -10.37 -11.63 -3.89
N LYS A 72 -10.27 -10.42 -4.44
CA LYS A 72 -10.25 -10.15 -5.86
C LYS A 72 -9.06 -9.29 -6.25
N ILE A 73 -8.39 -9.72 -7.30
CA ILE A 73 -7.28 -8.98 -7.92
C ILE A 73 -7.76 -7.60 -8.35
N GLY A 74 -7.10 -6.56 -7.83
CA GLY A 74 -7.36 -5.17 -8.19
C GLY A 74 -8.50 -4.49 -7.42
N GLU A 75 -9.27 -5.22 -6.61
CA GLU A 75 -10.19 -4.64 -5.63
C GLU A 75 -9.60 -4.66 -4.22
N ASP A 76 -8.82 -5.70 -3.90
CA ASP A 76 -8.28 -5.94 -2.55
C ASP A 76 -6.78 -5.71 -2.36
#